data_AF-A0A8K0VYJ2-F1
#
_entry.id   AF-A0A8K0VYJ2-F1
#
_cell.length_a   1.000
_cell.length_b   1.000
_cell.length_c   1.000
_cell.angle_alpha   90.00
_cell.angle_beta   90.00
_cell.angle_gamma   90.00
#
_symmetry.space_group_name_H-M   'P 1'
#
loop_
_entity.id
_entity.type
_entity.pdbx_description
1 polymer ?
#
loop_
_entity_poly.entity_id
_entity_poly.type
_entity_poly.pdbx_seq_one_letter_code
_entity_poly.pdbx_strand_id
1 'polypeptide(L)'
;MPRYLRGSEIDLEEAYGPLLDKTAHLSRNIRTGMLMSRTHHCEDPECGGRAPSRKCILRGHVAFCLAPVVDRDHTSKTFNEVTIHGERFAVISPQGCAEHHYTDGYNVDIKDARNGRHNFPIIWKKRLEEFRAQHEADIALEAEKREAMHKRLGMTGHQRQTMYARQDREEYLRRRDAGIADLMRDGMEAMAEATTVPRPTEDMTRQLSKSEVREAGELAVQVRAVTSEETKLVATPLWLYNELFGSPNDGAIGIGELNEYAGLDSCTPRPQEIANPTEEWLHGQLYPESTGIGEEEEEEEIEPGSLIDPSSIALQPQDGYHSEAALGPVSGPPRKRERKGLKKMEAAKARALARTKAEELTKKELDDEELIQSLKAQKGTQKSARNKRLTRAGRTAYI
;
A
#
# COMPACT_ATOMS: atom_id res chain seq x y z
N MET A 1 -15.80 14.58 -34.71
CA MET A 1 -15.97 13.14 -35.00
C MET A 1 -14.91 12.41 -34.20
N PRO A 2 -15.29 11.40 -33.39
CA PRO A 2 -14.36 10.65 -32.57
C PRO A 2 -13.25 10.06 -33.44
N ARG A 3 -12.04 9.92 -32.89
CA ARG A 3 -10.89 9.41 -33.63
C ARG A 3 -10.60 8.00 -33.16
N TYR A 4 -11.26 7.05 -33.79
CA TYR A 4 -11.04 5.64 -33.53
C TYR A 4 -9.73 5.14 -34.12
N LEU A 5 -9.01 4.32 -33.35
CA LEU A 5 -7.76 3.70 -33.76
C LEU A 5 -8.02 2.58 -34.78
N ARG A 6 -7.70 2.77 -36.06
CA ARG A 6 -7.88 1.76 -37.13
C ARG A 6 -9.29 1.11 -37.16
N GLY A 7 -10.33 1.85 -36.76
CA GLY A 7 -11.70 1.33 -36.68
C GLY A 7 -12.00 0.44 -35.46
N SER A 8 -11.14 0.41 -34.45
CA SER A 8 -11.42 -0.20 -33.15
C SER A 8 -12.32 0.71 -32.30
N GLU A 9 -12.81 0.18 -31.18
CA GLU A 9 -13.61 0.94 -30.20
C GLU A 9 -12.77 1.88 -29.32
N ILE A 10 -11.43 1.90 -29.50
CA ILE A 10 -10.56 2.80 -28.73
C ILE A 10 -10.67 4.20 -29.30
N ASP A 11 -11.41 5.06 -28.60
CA ASP A 11 -11.46 6.48 -28.88
C ASP A 11 -10.17 7.17 -28.39
N LEU A 12 -9.36 7.64 -29.33
CA LEU A 12 -8.11 8.33 -29.02
C LEU A 12 -8.36 9.72 -28.41
N GLU A 13 -9.52 10.33 -28.67
CA GLU A 13 -9.89 11.59 -28.02
C GLU A 13 -10.26 11.35 -26.55
N GLU A 14 -10.83 10.20 -26.20
CA GLU A 14 -11.05 9.82 -24.81
C GLU A 14 -9.75 9.43 -24.10
N ALA A 15 -8.91 8.62 -24.76
CA ALA A 15 -7.67 8.11 -24.19
C ALA A 15 -6.62 9.20 -23.92
N TYR A 16 -6.51 10.18 -24.83
CA TYR A 16 -5.50 11.24 -24.74
C TYR A 16 -6.08 12.62 -24.44
N GLY A 17 -7.38 12.82 -24.65
CA GLY A 17 -8.05 14.08 -24.36
C GLY A 17 -7.43 15.28 -25.10
N PRO A 18 -7.26 16.43 -24.41
CA PRO A 18 -6.69 17.63 -25.01
C PRO A 18 -5.19 17.51 -25.33
N LEU A 19 -4.51 16.47 -24.83
CA LEU A 19 -3.08 16.24 -25.10
C LEU A 19 -2.82 15.81 -26.55
N LEU A 20 -3.84 15.31 -27.26
CA LEU A 20 -3.76 14.93 -28.68
C LEU A 20 -3.93 16.13 -29.61
N ASP A 21 -3.04 17.11 -29.45
CA ASP A 21 -3.02 18.32 -30.26
C ASP A 21 -2.57 18.08 -31.72
N LYS A 22 -2.51 19.14 -32.53
CA LYS A 22 -2.06 19.04 -33.93
C LYS A 22 -0.59 18.65 -34.05
N THR A 23 0.20 18.95 -33.02
CA THR A 23 1.65 18.74 -32.94
C THR A 23 2.03 17.44 -32.24
N ALA A 24 1.08 16.66 -31.74
CA ALA A 24 1.33 15.47 -30.93
C ALA A 24 2.26 14.47 -31.63
N HIS A 25 2.11 14.31 -32.95
CA HIS A 25 2.99 13.47 -33.77
C HIS A 25 4.48 13.86 -33.72
N LEU A 26 4.80 15.10 -33.34
CA LEU A 26 6.16 15.62 -33.15
C LEU A 26 6.64 15.51 -31.69
N SER A 27 5.75 15.22 -30.75
CA SER A 27 6.05 15.13 -29.33
C SER A 27 6.63 13.76 -28.98
N ARG A 28 7.64 13.76 -28.12
CA ARG A 28 8.21 12.56 -27.48
C ARG A 28 7.30 12.09 -26.37
N ASN A 29 6.80 13.05 -25.60
CA ASN A 29 5.87 12.80 -24.52
C ASN A 29 4.75 13.85 -24.60
N ILE A 30 3.51 13.40 -24.76
CA ILE A 30 2.35 14.31 -24.90
C ILE A 30 1.97 14.98 -23.58
N ARG A 31 2.33 14.39 -22.43
CA ARG A 31 2.07 14.96 -21.11
C ARG A 31 3.01 16.12 -20.83
N THR A 32 4.31 15.92 -21.03
CA THR A 32 5.31 16.97 -20.75
C THR A 32 5.49 17.97 -21.90
N GLY A 33 4.94 17.67 -23.09
CA GLY A 33 5.13 18.48 -24.29
C GLY A 33 6.56 18.44 -24.85
N MET A 34 7.41 17.55 -24.32
CA MET A 34 8.79 17.41 -24.79
C MET A 34 8.78 17.00 -26.27
N LEU A 35 9.33 17.85 -27.13
CA LEU A 35 9.42 17.60 -28.57
C LEU A 35 10.53 16.59 -28.87
N MET A 36 10.34 15.81 -29.94
CA MET A 36 11.40 14.95 -30.46
C MET A 36 12.34 15.72 -31.37
N SER A 37 13.58 15.25 -31.46
CA SER A 37 14.44 15.63 -32.58
C SER A 37 13.77 15.22 -33.89
N ARG A 38 14.03 15.96 -34.98
CA ARG A 38 13.39 15.73 -36.29
C ARG A 38 13.78 14.39 -36.95
N THR A 39 14.61 13.57 -36.31
CA THR A 39 15.23 12.37 -36.88
C THR A 39 14.48 11.07 -36.58
N HIS A 40 13.36 11.11 -35.88
CA HIS A 40 12.61 9.87 -35.60
C HIS A 40 11.73 9.49 -36.79
N HIS A 41 11.96 8.29 -37.30
CA HIS A 41 11.21 7.70 -38.41
C HIS A 41 10.10 6.79 -37.87
N CYS A 42 9.02 6.66 -38.63
CA CYS A 42 8.01 5.65 -38.38
C CYS A 42 8.55 4.32 -38.89
N GLU A 43 8.76 3.36 -37.99
CA GLU A 43 9.29 2.02 -38.29
C GLU A 43 8.28 1.13 -39.01
N ASP A 44 7.03 1.58 -39.13
CA ASP A 44 5.99 0.84 -39.81
C ASP A 44 6.27 0.72 -41.31
N PRO A 45 6.29 -0.48 -41.89
CA PRO A 45 6.47 -0.68 -43.33
C PRO A 45 5.47 0.10 -44.18
N GLU A 46 4.24 0.32 -43.69
CA GLU A 46 3.22 1.10 -44.41
C GLU A 46 3.61 2.57 -44.62
N CYS A 47 4.53 3.10 -43.81
CA CYS A 47 5.02 4.47 -43.90
C CYS A 47 6.34 4.60 -44.66
N GLY A 48 7.02 3.49 -44.96
CA GLY A 48 8.30 3.49 -45.69
C GLY A 48 9.38 4.32 -45.00
N GLY A 49 9.44 4.30 -43.66
CA GLY A 49 10.47 5.03 -42.90
C GLY A 49 10.33 6.55 -42.90
N ARG A 50 9.17 7.12 -43.27
CA ARG A 50 8.96 8.58 -43.20
C ARG A 50 8.79 9.05 -41.75
N ALA A 51 8.98 10.35 -41.51
CA ALA A 51 8.69 10.95 -40.21
C ALA A 51 7.23 10.69 -39.80
N PRO A 52 6.96 10.35 -38.51
CA PRO A 52 5.61 10.12 -38.02
C PRO A 52 4.70 11.30 -38.32
N SER A 53 3.55 11.01 -38.90
CA SER A 53 2.50 11.99 -39.17
C SER A 53 1.31 11.75 -38.27
N ARG A 54 0.36 12.68 -38.23
CA ARG A 54 -0.92 12.47 -37.54
C ARG A 54 -1.67 11.22 -38.02
N LYS A 55 -1.52 10.84 -39.29
CA LYS A 55 -2.11 9.59 -39.82
C LYS A 55 -1.47 8.34 -39.20
N CYS A 56 -0.19 8.39 -38.83
CA CYS A 56 0.50 7.29 -38.16
C CYS A 56 -0.13 7.01 -36.79
N ILE A 57 -0.56 8.04 -36.06
CA ILE A 57 -1.27 7.87 -34.78
C ILE A 57 -2.63 7.19 -35.02
N LEU A 58 -3.42 7.71 -35.98
CA LEU A 58 -4.75 7.17 -36.28
C LEU A 58 -4.73 5.72 -36.80
N ARG A 59 -3.66 5.34 -37.50
CA ARG A 59 -3.43 3.96 -37.97
C ARG A 59 -2.83 3.04 -36.92
N GLY A 60 -2.43 3.56 -35.75
CA GLY A 60 -1.75 2.79 -34.71
C GLY A 60 -0.34 2.34 -35.10
N HIS A 61 0.36 3.13 -35.92
CA HIS A 61 1.79 2.96 -36.17
C HIS A 61 2.61 3.42 -34.98
N VAL A 62 2.22 4.56 -34.43
CA VAL A 62 2.77 5.14 -33.21
C VAL A 62 1.62 5.42 -32.25
N ALA A 63 1.88 5.33 -30.96
CA ALA A 63 0.94 5.66 -29.91
C ALA A 63 1.66 6.28 -28.72
N PHE A 64 0.90 6.79 -27.76
CA PHE A 64 1.43 7.25 -26.47
C PHE A 64 1.03 6.29 -25.37
N CYS A 65 1.95 6.06 -24.44
CA CYS A 65 1.75 5.10 -23.35
C CYS A 65 0.55 5.52 -22.47
N LEU A 66 -0.37 4.58 -22.24
CA LEU A 66 -1.57 4.71 -21.42
C LEU A 66 -1.37 4.22 -19.98
N ALA A 67 -0.15 3.85 -19.59
CA ALA A 67 0.11 3.45 -18.21
C ALA A 67 -0.21 4.62 -17.25
N PRO A 68 -0.98 4.39 -16.17
CA PRO A 68 -1.29 5.43 -15.21
C PRO A 68 -0.03 5.79 -14.40
N VAL A 69 0.25 7.08 -14.27
CA VAL A 69 1.36 7.62 -13.48
C VAL A 69 0.91 8.82 -12.67
N VAL A 70 1.50 9.02 -11.50
CA VAL A 70 1.33 10.25 -10.73
C VAL A 70 2.30 11.29 -11.26
N ASP A 71 1.80 12.45 -11.67
CA ASP A 71 2.67 13.52 -12.17
C ASP A 71 3.47 14.14 -11.02
N ARG A 72 4.80 14.01 -11.07
CA ARG A 72 5.71 14.56 -10.05
C ARG A 72 6.34 15.89 -10.47
N ASP A 73 6.04 16.40 -11.66
CA ASP A 73 6.61 17.64 -12.14
C ASP A 73 5.87 18.85 -11.56
N HIS A 74 6.52 19.60 -10.66
CA HIS A 74 5.96 20.80 -10.04
C HIS A 74 5.62 21.92 -11.04
N THR A 75 6.17 21.87 -12.26
CA THR A 75 5.87 22.84 -13.32
C THR A 75 4.64 22.45 -14.15
N SER A 76 4.21 21.19 -14.04
CA SER A 76 3.05 20.67 -14.75
C SER A 76 1.74 21.18 -14.13
N LYS A 77 0.73 21.37 -14.98
CA LYS A 77 -0.63 21.73 -14.54
C LYS A 77 -1.31 20.61 -13.76
N THR A 78 -0.90 19.37 -14.03
CA THR A 78 -1.46 18.15 -13.43
C THR A 78 -0.58 17.66 -12.28
N PHE A 79 0.21 18.53 -11.64
CA PHE A 79 1.09 18.15 -10.55
C PHE A 79 0.32 17.41 -9.44
N ASN A 80 0.82 16.23 -9.07
CA ASN A 80 0.24 15.32 -8.09
C ASN A 80 -1.14 14.75 -8.48
N GLU A 81 -1.49 14.78 -9.77
CA GLU A 81 -2.69 14.12 -10.30
C GLU A 81 -2.31 12.83 -11.04
N VAL A 82 -3.23 11.86 -11.06
CA VAL A 82 -3.08 10.64 -11.86
C VAL A 82 -3.34 10.95 -13.33
N THR A 83 -2.29 10.82 -14.13
CA THR A 83 -2.28 11.04 -15.57
C THR A 83 -1.77 9.80 -16.30
N ILE A 84 -1.71 9.86 -17.63
CA ILE A 84 -1.08 8.81 -18.45
C ILE A 84 0.41 9.09 -18.61
N HIS A 85 1.24 8.05 -18.75
CA HIS A 85 2.68 8.19 -18.93
C HIS A 85 3.03 9.08 -20.13
N GLY A 86 2.33 8.87 -21.25
CA GLY A 86 2.36 9.78 -22.39
C GLY A 86 3.60 9.69 -23.27
N GLU A 87 4.57 8.82 -22.98
CA GLU A 87 5.73 8.62 -23.86
C GLU A 87 5.32 7.92 -25.16
N ARG A 88 5.81 8.44 -26.29
CA ARG A 88 5.55 7.92 -27.63
C ARG A 88 6.34 6.64 -27.86
N PHE A 89 5.69 5.63 -28.42
CA PHE A 89 6.34 4.38 -28.83
C PHE A 89 5.78 3.89 -30.17
N ALA A 90 6.58 3.07 -30.87
CA ALA A 90 6.13 2.37 -32.06
C ALA A 90 5.31 1.14 -31.64
N VAL A 91 4.06 1.04 -32.09
CA VAL A 91 3.17 -0.04 -31.62
C VAL A 91 3.64 -1.42 -32.12
N ILE A 92 4.41 -1.45 -33.23
CA ILE A 92 5.05 -2.67 -33.74
C ILE A 92 6.18 -3.18 -32.84
N SER A 93 6.72 -2.34 -31.93
CA SER A 93 7.74 -2.75 -30.96
C SER A 93 7.25 -4.00 -30.21
N PRO A 94 8.12 -4.98 -29.93
CA PRO A 94 7.72 -6.15 -29.15
C PRO A 94 7.48 -5.83 -27.68
N GLN A 95 8.11 -4.78 -27.15
CA GLN A 95 8.13 -4.47 -25.72
C GLN A 95 7.03 -3.51 -25.30
N GLY A 96 6.76 -2.44 -26.05
CA GLY A 96 5.86 -1.36 -25.62
C GLY A 96 6.58 -0.02 -25.62
N CYS A 97 6.30 0.85 -24.64
CA CYS A 97 7.13 2.04 -24.42
C CYS A 97 8.40 1.67 -23.63
N ALA A 98 9.36 2.59 -23.53
CA ALA A 98 10.65 2.30 -22.92
C ALA A 98 10.55 1.88 -21.44
N GLU A 99 9.58 2.45 -20.72
CA GLU A 99 9.40 2.17 -19.29
C GLU A 99 8.30 1.14 -18.96
N HIS A 100 7.33 0.91 -19.86
CA HIS A 100 6.15 0.11 -19.58
C HIS A 100 5.94 -0.92 -20.68
N HIS A 101 6.14 -2.19 -20.32
CA HIS A 101 6.07 -3.29 -21.26
C HIS A 101 4.64 -3.82 -21.43
N TYR A 102 4.35 -4.46 -22.56
CA TYR A 102 3.06 -5.14 -22.77
C TYR A 102 2.84 -6.30 -21.79
N THR A 103 3.91 -6.90 -21.26
CA THR A 103 3.84 -7.95 -20.24
C THR A 103 3.19 -7.48 -18.96
N ASP A 104 3.32 -6.19 -18.65
CA ASP A 104 2.68 -5.56 -17.50
C ASP A 104 1.18 -5.32 -17.77
N GLY A 105 0.73 -5.59 -19.01
CA GLY A 105 -0.63 -5.44 -19.50
C GLY A 105 -1.00 -4.01 -19.91
N TYR A 106 -0.06 -3.06 -19.86
CA TYR A 106 -0.27 -1.71 -20.39
C TYR A 106 -0.18 -1.72 -21.91
N ASN A 107 -0.91 -0.82 -22.57
CA ASN A 107 -0.91 -0.64 -24.03
C ASN A 107 -1.32 -1.87 -24.85
N VAL A 108 -1.75 -2.97 -24.22
CA VAL A 108 -2.19 -4.20 -24.90
C VAL A 108 -3.39 -3.92 -25.80
N ASP A 109 -4.33 -3.09 -25.32
CA ASP A 109 -5.50 -2.68 -26.11
C ASP A 109 -5.11 -1.99 -27.44
N ILE A 110 -4.06 -1.15 -27.41
CA ILE A 110 -3.55 -0.46 -28.61
C ILE A 110 -2.92 -1.48 -29.58
N LYS A 111 -2.15 -2.43 -29.04
CA LYS A 111 -1.52 -3.50 -29.83
C LYS A 111 -2.57 -4.41 -30.47
N ASP A 112 -3.60 -4.78 -29.72
CA ASP A 112 -4.69 -5.62 -30.20
C ASP A 112 -5.55 -4.90 -31.23
N ALA A 113 -5.90 -3.63 -31.00
CA ALA A 113 -6.58 -2.79 -31.99
C ALA A 113 -5.78 -2.67 -33.30
N ARG A 114 -4.46 -2.46 -33.22
CA ARG A 114 -3.58 -2.45 -34.40
C ARG A 114 -3.63 -3.79 -35.14
N ASN A 115 -3.58 -4.91 -34.43
CA ASN A 115 -3.59 -6.26 -34.99
C ASN A 115 -4.98 -6.71 -35.48
N GLY A 116 -5.98 -5.83 -35.48
CA GLY A 116 -7.35 -6.15 -35.89
C GLY A 116 -8.14 -6.95 -34.86
N ARG A 117 -7.60 -7.13 -33.65
CA ARG A 117 -8.22 -7.83 -32.52
C ARG A 117 -9.07 -6.85 -31.69
N HIS A 118 -10.06 -6.25 -32.32
CA HIS A 118 -10.92 -5.23 -31.69
C HIS A 118 -12.01 -5.81 -30.77
N ASN A 119 -12.22 -7.12 -30.77
CA ASN A 119 -13.24 -7.79 -29.96
C ASN A 119 -12.83 -7.99 -28.48
N PHE A 120 -11.62 -7.63 -28.10
CA PHE A 120 -11.16 -7.76 -26.71
C PHE A 120 -11.70 -6.61 -25.86
N PRO A 121 -12.06 -6.88 -24.59
CA PRO A 121 -12.52 -5.83 -23.69
C PRO A 121 -11.42 -4.80 -23.49
N ILE A 122 -11.78 -3.52 -23.48
CA ILE A 122 -10.84 -2.42 -23.26
C ILE A 122 -10.40 -2.41 -21.79
N ILE A 123 -9.15 -2.79 -21.52
CA ILE A 123 -8.64 -2.97 -20.14
C ILE A 123 -8.08 -1.66 -19.56
N TRP A 124 -7.50 -0.78 -20.38
CA TRP A 124 -6.77 0.41 -19.90
C TRP A 124 -7.64 1.35 -19.05
N LYS A 125 -8.92 1.52 -19.39
CA LYS A 125 -9.85 2.41 -18.63
C LYS A 125 -10.01 1.94 -17.20
N LYS A 126 -10.32 0.65 -17.04
CA LYS A 126 -10.49 0.02 -15.73
C LYS A 126 -9.23 0.16 -14.89
N ARG A 127 -8.05 -0.05 -15.48
CA ARG A 127 -6.76 0.11 -14.77
C ARG A 127 -6.50 1.55 -14.35
N LEU A 128 -6.81 2.52 -15.21
CA LEU A 128 -6.67 3.95 -14.89
C LEU A 128 -7.58 4.35 -13.72
N GLU A 129 -8.82 3.86 -13.71
CA GLU A 129 -9.78 4.09 -12.62
C GLU A 129 -9.35 3.41 -11.31
N GLU A 130 -8.90 2.15 -11.37
CA GLU A 130 -8.35 1.43 -10.21
C GLU A 130 -7.14 2.16 -9.61
N PHE A 131 -6.23 2.64 -10.46
CA PHE A 131 -5.06 3.39 -10.01
C PHE A 131 -5.45 4.74 -9.39
N ARG A 132 -6.44 5.45 -9.96
CA ARG A 132 -6.98 6.68 -9.37
C ARG A 132 -7.54 6.45 -7.98
N ALA A 133 -8.38 5.42 -7.83
CA ALA A 133 -8.98 5.07 -6.55
C ALA A 133 -7.90 4.71 -5.51
N GLN A 134 -6.88 3.95 -5.89
CA GLN A 134 -5.74 3.63 -5.02
C GLN A 134 -4.98 4.89 -4.60
N HIS A 135 -4.67 5.77 -5.54
CA HIS A 135 -3.93 6.99 -5.25
C HIS A 135 -4.71 7.95 -4.34
N GLU A 136 -6.01 8.11 -4.56
CA GLU A 136 -6.88 8.91 -3.69
C GLU A 136 -6.97 8.32 -2.27
N ALA A 137 -7.05 6.99 -2.15
CA ALA A 137 -7.02 6.31 -0.87
C ALA A 137 -5.68 6.51 -0.14
N ASP A 138 -4.56 6.46 -0.86
CA ASP A 138 -3.22 6.71 -0.30
C ASP A 138 -3.08 8.16 0.17
N ILE A 139 -3.55 9.13 -0.62
CA ILE A 139 -3.56 10.55 -0.22
C ILE A 139 -4.40 10.76 1.04
N ALA A 140 -5.59 10.14 1.12
CA ALA A 140 -6.46 10.24 2.29
C ALA A 140 -5.80 9.63 3.54
N LEU A 141 -5.16 8.47 3.40
CA LEU A 141 -4.43 7.82 4.48
C LEU A 141 -3.23 8.65 4.95
N GLU A 142 -2.48 9.26 4.03
CA GLU A 142 -1.39 10.17 4.38
C GLU A 142 -1.90 11.43 5.08
N ALA A 143 -3.04 11.99 4.65
CA ALA A 143 -3.66 13.14 5.28
C ALA A 143 -4.07 12.82 6.73
N GLU A 144 -4.71 11.67 6.96
CA GLU A 144 -5.08 11.19 8.30
C GLU A 144 -3.82 11.01 9.18
N LYS A 145 -2.77 10.40 8.64
CA LYS A 145 -1.49 10.25 9.37
C LYS A 145 -0.88 11.60 9.74
N ARG A 146 -0.89 12.57 8.83
CA ARG A 146 -0.37 13.93 9.10
C ARG A 146 -1.22 14.66 10.13
N GLU A 147 -2.54 14.53 10.08
CA GLU A 147 -3.44 15.11 11.09
C GLU A 147 -3.23 14.48 12.46
N ALA A 148 -3.13 13.15 12.53
CA ALA A 148 -2.84 12.41 13.75
C ALA A 148 -1.48 12.81 14.35
N MET A 149 -0.46 12.97 13.51
CA MET A 149 0.87 13.45 13.91
C MET A 149 0.79 14.88 14.45
N HIS A 150 0.09 15.78 13.75
CA HIS A 150 -0.08 17.17 14.18
C HIS A 150 -0.82 17.25 15.53
N LYS A 151 -1.89 16.46 15.70
CA LYS A 151 -2.62 16.35 16.97
C LYS A 151 -1.73 15.84 18.10
N ARG A 152 -0.85 14.87 17.82
CA ARG A 152 0.10 14.32 18.79
C ARG A 152 1.20 15.33 19.18
N LEU A 153 1.64 16.18 18.26
CA LEU A 153 2.62 17.24 18.55
C LEU A 153 2.03 18.33 19.47
N GLY A 154 0.71 18.55 19.44
CA GLY A 154 0.03 19.48 20.33
C GLY A 154 -0.31 18.95 21.73
N MET A 155 -0.11 17.66 22.01
CA MET A 155 -0.48 17.05 23.29
C MET A 155 0.67 17.08 24.32
N THR A 156 0.31 17.25 25.59
CA THR A 156 1.26 17.09 26.70
C THR A 156 1.68 15.62 26.87
N GLY A 157 2.80 15.36 27.54
CA GLY A 157 3.29 13.99 27.80
C GLY A 157 2.24 13.09 28.46
N HIS A 158 1.52 13.61 29.45
CA HIS A 158 0.44 12.89 30.12
C HIS A 158 -0.72 12.57 29.17
N GLN A 159 -1.19 13.55 28.38
CA GLN A 159 -2.26 13.33 27.40
C GLN A 159 -1.89 12.26 26.36
N ARG A 160 -0.64 12.24 25.90
CA ARG A 160 -0.13 11.20 24.99
C ARG A 160 -0.20 9.82 25.65
N GLN A 161 0.22 9.70 26.91
CA GLN A 161 0.18 8.44 27.64
C GLN A 161 -1.27 7.94 27.85
N THR A 162 -2.21 8.83 28.18
CA THR A 162 -3.64 8.49 28.29
C THR A 162 -4.21 8.02 26.95
N MET A 163 -3.82 8.66 25.85
CA MET A 163 -4.26 8.29 24.51
C MET A 163 -3.74 6.90 24.12
N TYR A 164 -2.47 6.58 24.39
CA TYR A 164 -1.93 5.24 24.18
C TYR A 164 -2.62 4.17 25.00
N ALA A 165 -2.82 4.41 26.29
CA ALA A 165 -3.54 3.48 27.15
C ALA A 165 -4.96 3.19 26.64
N ARG A 166 -5.61 4.19 26.02
CA ARG A 166 -6.91 4.03 25.37
C ARG A 166 -6.82 3.19 24.10
N GLN A 167 -5.85 3.48 23.22
CA GLN A 167 -5.63 2.72 21.98
C GLN A 167 -5.28 1.25 22.25
N ASP A 168 -4.38 0.98 23.20
CA ASP A 168 -4.01 -0.37 23.60
C ASP A 168 -5.21 -1.15 24.15
N ARG A 169 -6.07 -0.48 24.95
CA ARG A 169 -7.30 -1.08 25.47
C ARG A 169 -8.28 -1.42 24.35
N GLU A 170 -8.46 -0.52 23.38
CA GLU A 170 -9.34 -0.75 22.22
C GLU A 170 -8.80 -1.87 21.32
N GLU A 171 -7.49 -1.93 21.10
CA GLU A 171 -6.87 -3.00 20.32
C GLU A 171 -7.01 -4.36 21.04
N TYR A 172 -6.81 -4.40 22.35
CA TYR A 172 -7.04 -5.59 23.16
C TYR A 172 -8.49 -6.08 23.03
N LEU A 173 -9.48 -5.18 23.12
CA LEU A 173 -10.89 -5.52 22.94
C LEU A 173 -11.16 -6.07 21.53
N ARG A 174 -10.63 -5.44 20.48
CA ARG A 174 -10.74 -5.94 19.10
C ARG A 174 -10.15 -7.33 18.93
N ARG A 175 -8.96 -7.59 19.47
CA ARG A 175 -8.33 -8.93 19.41
C ARG A 175 -9.14 -9.98 20.17
N ARG A 176 -9.69 -9.61 21.34
CA ARG A 176 -10.54 -10.50 22.13
C ARG A 176 -11.82 -10.84 21.38
N ASP A 177 -12.48 -9.84 20.81
CA ASP A 177 -13.75 -10.02 20.10
C ASP A 177 -13.55 -10.82 18.80
N ALA A 178 -12.44 -10.61 18.09
CA ALA A 178 -12.04 -11.45 16.96
C ALA A 178 -11.81 -12.92 17.39
N GLY A 179 -11.12 -13.14 18.51
CA GLY A 179 -10.93 -14.50 19.05
C GLY A 179 -12.25 -15.18 19.45
N ILE A 180 -13.22 -14.42 19.98
CA ILE A 180 -14.57 -14.94 20.28
C ILE A 180 -15.30 -15.27 18.97
N ALA A 181 -15.23 -14.41 17.96
CA ALA A 181 -15.85 -14.67 16.66
C ALA A 181 -15.28 -15.92 15.99
N ASP A 182 -13.97 -16.16 16.09
CA ASP A 182 -13.34 -17.37 15.59
C ASP A 182 -13.78 -18.61 16.38
N LEU A 183 -13.83 -18.54 17.71
CA LEU A 183 -14.40 -19.61 18.55
C LEU A 183 -15.86 -19.93 18.20
N MET A 184 -16.67 -18.91 17.90
CA MET A 184 -18.06 -19.11 17.47
C MET A 184 -18.15 -19.74 16.08
N ARG A 185 -17.26 -19.36 15.15
CA ARG A 185 -17.17 -19.93 13.81
C ARG A 185 -16.81 -21.41 13.88
N ASP A 186 -15.78 -21.76 14.64
CA ASP A 186 -15.34 -23.14 14.86
C ASP A 186 -16.45 -23.97 15.53
N GLY A 187 -17.13 -23.38 16.51
CA GLY A 187 -18.28 -24.01 17.16
C GLY A 187 -19.44 -24.30 16.20
N MET A 188 -19.74 -23.37 15.29
CA MET A 188 -20.77 -23.58 14.27
C MET A 188 -20.35 -24.62 13.22
N GLU A 189 -19.07 -24.64 12.82
CA GLU A 189 -18.53 -25.65 11.91
C GLU A 189 -18.58 -27.05 12.54
N ALA A 190 -18.19 -27.19 13.81
CA ALA A 190 -18.29 -28.44 14.55
C ALA A 190 -19.76 -28.90 14.72
N MET A 191 -20.69 -27.98 14.97
CA MET A 191 -22.12 -28.33 15.01
C MET A 191 -22.63 -28.74 13.62
N ALA A 192 -22.21 -28.07 12.55
CA ALA A 192 -22.58 -28.45 11.19
C ALA A 192 -22.06 -29.85 10.82
N GLU A 193 -20.83 -30.19 11.20
CA GLU A 193 -20.25 -31.53 11.03
C GLU A 193 -20.98 -32.59 11.89
N ALA A 194 -21.37 -32.26 13.12
CA ALA A 194 -22.19 -33.15 13.94
C ALA A 194 -23.61 -33.35 13.40
N THR A 195 -24.16 -32.34 12.71
CA THR A 195 -25.52 -32.35 12.14
C THR A 195 -25.56 -32.89 10.70
N THR A 196 -24.41 -33.16 10.07
CA THR A 196 -24.37 -34.02 8.88
C THR A 196 -24.74 -35.45 9.25
N VAL A 197 -26.04 -35.67 9.43
CA VAL A 197 -26.66 -36.98 9.48
C VAL A 197 -26.16 -37.75 8.26
N PRO A 198 -25.60 -38.96 8.43
CA PRO A 198 -25.14 -39.76 7.31
C PRO A 198 -26.28 -39.84 6.30
N ARG A 199 -26.06 -39.32 5.09
CA ARG A 199 -27.02 -39.46 3.99
C ARG A 199 -27.39 -40.94 3.94
N PRO A 200 -28.68 -41.29 4.07
CA PRO A 200 -29.08 -42.69 4.00
C PRO A 200 -28.54 -43.23 2.68
N THR A 201 -27.70 -44.25 2.77
CA THR A 201 -27.14 -44.93 1.62
C THR A 201 -28.29 -45.39 0.73
N GLU A 202 -28.13 -45.32 -0.59
CA GLU A 202 -29.17 -45.59 -1.59
C GLU A 202 -29.84 -46.98 -1.42
N ASP A 203 -29.23 -47.90 -0.66
CA ASP A 203 -29.83 -49.18 -0.31
C ASP A 203 -30.97 -49.10 0.72
N MET A 204 -30.99 -48.13 1.64
CA MET A 204 -32.10 -47.97 2.59
C MET A 204 -33.36 -47.37 1.95
N THR A 205 -33.22 -46.60 0.87
CA THR A 205 -34.37 -46.03 0.16
C THR A 205 -35.10 -47.06 -0.72
N ARG A 206 -34.48 -48.21 -1.00
CA ARG A 206 -35.11 -49.25 -1.85
C ARG A 206 -36.08 -50.16 -1.09
N GLN A 207 -35.98 -50.29 0.23
CA GLN A 207 -36.86 -51.14 1.03
C GLN A 207 -38.16 -50.46 1.50
N LEU A 208 -38.28 -49.13 1.42
CA LEU A 208 -39.48 -48.40 1.87
C LEU A 208 -40.50 -48.10 0.75
N SER A 209 -40.28 -48.59 -0.47
CA SER A 209 -41.07 -48.18 -1.65
C SER A 209 -42.35 -48.99 -1.95
N LYS A 210 -42.90 -49.80 -1.03
CA LYS A 210 -44.10 -50.61 -1.35
C LYS A 210 -45.27 -50.64 -0.37
N SER A 211 -45.24 -50.02 0.80
CA SER A 211 -46.42 -50.09 1.71
C SER A 211 -47.00 -48.77 2.22
N GLU A 212 -46.39 -47.59 1.98
CA GLU A 212 -46.85 -46.35 2.65
C GLU A 212 -47.04 -45.14 1.71
N VAL A 213 -47.26 -45.37 0.42
CA VAL A 213 -47.52 -44.27 -0.56
C VAL A 213 -48.98 -43.75 -0.51
N ARG A 214 -49.79 -44.18 0.47
CA ARG A 214 -51.19 -43.71 0.59
C ARG A 214 -51.48 -42.80 1.77
N GLU A 215 -50.53 -42.60 2.69
CA GLU A 215 -50.73 -41.75 3.88
C GLU A 215 -49.81 -40.51 3.93
N ALA A 216 -48.84 -40.40 3.01
CA ALA A 216 -47.97 -39.21 2.90
C ALA A 216 -48.58 -38.08 2.05
N GLY A 217 -49.70 -38.32 1.36
CA GLY A 217 -50.42 -37.32 0.56
C GLY A 217 -51.24 -36.32 1.37
N GLU A 218 -51.60 -36.66 2.61
CA GLU A 218 -52.43 -35.78 3.48
C GLU A 218 -51.62 -34.98 4.50
N LEU A 219 -50.40 -35.42 4.86
CA LEU A 219 -49.52 -34.66 5.74
C LEU A 219 -48.73 -33.55 5.04
N ALA A 220 -48.57 -33.62 3.71
CA ALA A 220 -47.91 -32.57 2.93
C ALA A 220 -48.75 -31.29 2.74
N VAL A 221 -50.03 -31.30 3.13
CA VAL A 221 -50.93 -30.13 3.08
C VAL A 221 -50.92 -29.33 4.39
N GLN A 222 -50.40 -29.88 5.50
CA GLN A 222 -50.29 -29.15 6.78
C GLN A 222 -48.96 -28.40 7.01
N VAL A 223 -47.97 -28.52 6.12
CA VAL A 223 -46.68 -27.81 6.25
C VAL A 223 -46.64 -26.52 5.41
N ARG A 224 -47.80 -26.04 4.94
CA ARG A 224 -47.89 -24.83 4.10
C ARG A 224 -48.74 -23.74 4.76
N ALA A 225 -48.25 -23.19 5.88
CA ALA A 225 -48.47 -21.80 6.30
C ALA A 225 -47.84 -21.55 7.69
N VAL A 226 -46.52 -21.69 7.84
CA VAL A 226 -45.84 -20.87 8.85
C VAL A 226 -45.70 -19.50 8.22
N THR A 227 -46.67 -18.64 8.54
CA THR A 227 -46.71 -17.26 8.07
C THR A 227 -45.49 -16.50 8.62
N SER A 228 -45.03 -15.49 7.88
CA SER A 228 -43.89 -14.62 8.22
C SER A 228 -44.06 -13.81 9.52
N GLU A 229 -45.12 -14.05 10.30
CA GLU A 229 -45.39 -13.39 11.56
C GLU A 229 -44.86 -14.20 12.77
N GLU A 230 -44.77 -15.53 12.69
CA GLU A 230 -44.23 -16.34 13.79
C GLU A 230 -42.69 -16.35 13.83
N THR A 231 -42.02 -16.12 12.70
CA THR A 231 -40.55 -15.91 12.67
C THR A 231 -40.12 -14.56 13.25
N LYS A 232 -41.04 -13.61 13.46
CA LYS A 232 -40.76 -12.36 14.19
C LYS A 232 -40.66 -12.57 15.70
N LEU A 233 -41.19 -13.67 16.25
CA LEU A 233 -41.11 -13.96 17.68
C LEU A 233 -39.78 -14.62 18.09
N VAL A 234 -39.05 -15.23 17.15
CA VAL A 234 -37.70 -15.78 17.40
C VAL A 234 -36.62 -14.69 17.24
N ALA A 235 -36.97 -13.56 16.62
CA ALA A 235 -36.11 -12.39 16.51
C ALA A 235 -36.39 -11.35 17.60
N THR A 236 -36.32 -11.73 18.88
CA THR A 236 -35.94 -10.77 19.94
C THR A 236 -35.38 -11.48 21.18
N PRO A 237 -34.16 -11.10 21.59
CA PRO A 237 -34.09 -10.11 22.66
C PRO A 237 -33.06 -9.01 22.34
N LEU A 238 -33.22 -8.29 21.22
CA LEU A 238 -32.47 -7.05 20.99
C LEU A 238 -32.97 -5.89 21.87
N TRP A 239 -34.22 -5.95 22.36
CA TRP A 239 -34.74 -4.96 23.31
C TRP A 239 -34.09 -5.09 24.71
N LEU A 240 -33.78 -6.34 25.13
CA LEU A 240 -33.12 -6.59 26.42
C LEU A 240 -31.67 -6.08 26.44
N TYR A 241 -31.01 -6.02 25.28
CA TYR A 241 -29.66 -5.48 25.16
C TYR A 241 -29.65 -3.94 25.33
N ASN A 242 -30.69 -3.25 24.85
CA ASN A 242 -30.83 -1.80 25.06
C ASN A 242 -31.21 -1.44 26.50
N GLU A 243 -31.90 -2.30 27.25
CA GLU A 243 -32.16 -2.06 28.68
C GLU A 243 -30.95 -2.36 29.57
N LEU A 244 -30.14 -3.38 29.25
CA LEU A 244 -28.98 -3.78 30.06
C LEU A 244 -27.69 -3.02 29.74
N PHE A 245 -27.53 -2.55 28.50
CA PHE A 245 -26.30 -1.91 28.01
C PHE A 245 -26.55 -0.57 27.31
N GLY A 246 -27.80 -0.09 27.24
CA GLY A 246 -28.11 1.26 26.78
C GLY A 246 -27.52 2.28 27.73
N SER A 247 -26.57 3.08 27.23
CA SER A 247 -25.98 4.20 27.97
C SER A 247 -27.08 5.13 28.48
N PRO A 248 -27.15 5.43 29.79
CA PRO A 248 -28.07 6.42 30.30
C PRO A 248 -27.49 7.81 29.98
N ASN A 249 -27.69 8.29 28.75
CA ASN A 249 -27.59 9.72 28.41
C ASN A 249 -27.99 9.95 26.95
N ASP A 250 -29.30 9.96 26.71
CA ASP A 250 -29.93 10.82 25.72
C ASP A 250 -31.20 11.40 26.37
N GLY A 251 -30.99 12.05 27.51
CA GLY A 251 -31.98 12.89 28.17
C GLY A 251 -31.52 14.33 28.03
N ALA A 252 -32.34 15.15 27.39
CA ALA A 252 -32.17 16.59 27.27
C ALA A 252 -31.79 17.21 28.63
N ILE A 253 -30.53 17.61 28.77
CA ILE A 253 -30.10 18.48 29.87
C ILE A 253 -30.44 19.89 29.45
N GLY A 254 -31.41 20.45 30.15
CA GLY A 254 -31.83 21.82 30.05
C GLY A 254 -30.67 22.78 30.21
N ILE A 255 -30.75 23.85 29.42
CA ILE A 255 -29.99 25.07 29.60
C ILE A 255 -30.40 25.64 30.96
N GLY A 256 -29.56 25.47 31.98
CA GLY A 256 -29.80 26.04 33.30
C GLY A 256 -28.78 25.55 34.32
N GLU A 257 -27.95 26.48 34.78
CA GLU A 257 -27.16 26.38 36.02
C GLU A 257 -25.98 25.40 36.04
N LEU A 258 -24.83 25.87 35.57
CA LEU A 258 -23.54 25.47 36.13
C LEU A 258 -22.56 26.63 36.02
N ASN A 259 -22.74 27.59 36.93
CA ASN A 259 -21.97 28.82 37.04
C ASN A 259 -21.35 28.92 38.44
N GLU A 260 -20.71 27.84 38.91
CA GLU A 260 -20.08 27.80 40.25
C GLU A 260 -18.63 27.27 40.27
N TYR A 261 -17.96 27.14 39.12
CA TYR A 261 -16.52 26.83 39.06
C TYR A 261 -15.64 28.06 38.69
N ALA A 262 -16.15 29.27 38.91
CA ALA A 262 -15.43 30.52 38.66
C ALA A 262 -14.64 31.04 39.89
N GLY A 263 -14.35 30.19 40.87
CA GLY A 263 -13.81 30.63 42.18
C GLY A 263 -12.67 29.79 42.75
N LEU A 264 -11.88 29.10 41.93
CA LEU A 264 -10.62 28.51 42.41
C LEU A 264 -9.44 29.34 41.92
N ASP A 265 -8.84 30.00 42.90
CA ASP A 265 -7.70 30.89 42.82
C ASP A 265 -6.55 30.36 41.96
N SER A 266 -6.00 31.33 41.24
CA SER A 266 -4.74 31.31 40.53
C SER A 266 -3.57 30.80 41.39
N CYS A 267 -3.24 29.51 41.26
CA CYS A 267 -1.88 29.04 41.47
C CYS A 267 -1.17 29.03 40.11
N THR A 268 -0.56 30.16 39.74
CA THR A 268 0.43 30.19 38.67
C THR A 268 1.51 29.15 38.99
N PRO A 269 1.71 28.10 38.16
CA PRO A 269 2.80 27.17 38.39
C PRO A 269 4.10 27.95 38.28
N ARG A 270 4.89 27.99 39.37
CA ARG A 270 6.26 28.49 39.31
C ARG A 270 6.98 27.71 38.21
N PRO A 271 7.63 28.38 37.23
CA PRO A 271 8.46 27.67 36.27
C PRO A 271 9.53 26.91 37.05
N GLN A 272 9.47 25.58 36.99
CA GLN A 272 10.58 24.75 37.42
C GLN A 272 11.72 25.04 36.45
N GLU A 273 12.79 25.66 36.95
CA GLU A 273 14.07 25.74 36.25
C GLU A 273 14.57 24.30 36.07
N ILE A 274 14.31 23.74 34.90
CA ILE A 274 14.94 22.50 34.46
C ILE A 274 16.40 22.88 34.21
N ALA A 275 17.31 22.40 35.05
CA ALA A 275 18.73 22.60 34.85
C ALA A 275 19.12 22.09 33.46
N ASN A 276 19.73 22.96 32.64
CA ASN A 276 20.27 22.55 31.36
C ASN A 276 21.33 21.47 31.62
N PRO A 277 21.18 20.25 31.05
CA PRO A 277 22.18 19.21 31.24
C PRO A 277 23.51 19.70 30.68
N THR A 278 24.56 19.60 31.50
CA THR A 278 25.91 19.94 31.09
C THR A 278 26.40 18.97 30.03
N GLU A 279 27.28 19.43 29.14
CA GLU A 279 27.86 18.63 28.05
C GLU A 279 28.53 17.35 28.58
N GLU A 280 29.14 17.43 29.77
CA GLU A 280 29.73 16.28 30.47
C GLU A 280 28.70 15.22 30.86
N TRP A 281 27.50 15.63 31.28
CA TRP A 281 26.42 14.69 31.62
C TRP A 281 25.92 13.96 30.38
N LEU A 282 25.78 14.68 29.27
CA LEU A 282 25.39 14.12 27.97
C LEU A 282 26.45 13.15 27.44
N HIS A 283 27.74 13.50 27.58
CA HIS A 283 28.85 12.65 27.17
C HIS A 283 28.91 11.34 27.97
N GLY A 284 28.72 11.40 29.29
CA GLY A 284 28.72 10.20 30.14
C GLY A 284 27.55 9.24 29.87
N GLN A 285 26.41 9.75 29.37
CA GLN A 285 25.27 8.91 28.97
C GLN A 285 25.45 8.28 27.58
N LEU A 286 26.07 9.00 26.64
CA LEU A 286 26.27 8.52 25.28
C LEU A 286 27.48 7.58 25.14
N TYR A 287 28.49 7.76 25.99
CA TYR A 287 29.70 6.96 26.00
C TYR A 287 29.95 6.42 27.41
N PRO A 288 29.15 5.46 27.89
CA PRO A 288 29.45 4.81 29.16
C PRO A 288 30.82 4.16 29.03
N GLU A 289 31.80 4.65 29.78
CA GLU A 289 33.15 4.09 29.81
C GLU A 289 33.03 2.60 30.05
N SER A 290 33.44 1.81 29.04
CA SER A 290 33.46 0.37 29.16
C SER A 290 34.42 0.03 30.29
N THR A 291 33.89 -0.33 31.45
CA THR A 291 34.66 -0.87 32.56
C THR A 291 35.41 -2.08 32.03
N GLY A 292 36.71 -1.88 31.78
CA GLY A 292 37.60 -2.88 31.20
C GLY A 292 37.61 -4.12 32.07
N ILE A 293 36.93 -5.16 31.61
CA ILE A 293 37.24 -6.53 31.97
C ILE A 293 38.24 -6.96 30.90
N GLY A 294 39.50 -7.02 31.31
CA GLY A 294 40.61 -7.40 30.45
C GLY A 294 40.41 -8.81 29.92
N GLU A 295 40.37 -8.91 28.59
CA GLU A 295 40.73 -10.11 27.87
C GLU A 295 41.91 -9.72 26.98
N GLU A 296 43.10 -10.17 27.41
CA GLU A 296 44.31 -10.20 26.60
C GLU A 296 44.04 -11.21 25.47
N GLU A 297 43.74 -10.74 24.26
CA GLU A 297 43.79 -11.55 23.05
C GLU A 297 45.11 -11.25 22.33
N GLU A 298 45.96 -12.29 22.31
CA GLU A 298 47.14 -12.46 21.47
C GLU A 298 46.81 -12.14 20.00
N GLU A 299 47.45 -11.10 19.45
CA GLU A 299 47.46 -10.84 18.02
C GLU A 299 48.43 -11.83 17.34
N GLU A 300 47.90 -12.87 16.70
CA GLU A 300 48.65 -13.67 15.72
C GLU A 300 48.80 -12.87 14.41
N GLU A 301 50.05 -12.53 14.07
CA GLU A 301 50.47 -12.03 12.76
C GLU A 301 50.06 -13.00 11.64
N ILE A 302 49.09 -12.59 10.81
CA ILE A 302 48.79 -13.27 9.54
C ILE A 302 49.57 -12.57 8.44
N GLU A 303 50.58 -13.26 7.90
CA GLU A 303 51.36 -12.82 6.74
C GLU A 303 50.47 -12.66 5.48
N PRO A 304 50.66 -11.59 4.69
CA PRO A 304 49.93 -11.40 3.44
C PRO A 304 50.65 -12.07 2.27
N GLY A 305 50.16 -13.22 1.82
CA GLY A 305 50.67 -13.84 0.59
C GLY A 305 49.84 -15.00 0.08
N SER A 306 48.98 -14.76 -0.92
CA SER A 306 48.67 -15.69 -2.02
C SER A 306 47.59 -15.11 -2.94
N LEU A 307 48.03 -14.40 -3.97
CA LEU A 307 47.27 -14.15 -5.19
C LEU A 307 46.93 -15.50 -5.86
N ILE A 308 45.65 -15.83 -5.97
CA ILE A 308 45.17 -16.95 -6.80
C ILE A 308 44.56 -16.36 -8.08
N ASP A 309 45.14 -16.83 -9.18
CA ASP A 309 44.91 -16.45 -10.57
C ASP A 309 43.58 -17.04 -11.11
N PRO A 310 42.64 -16.24 -11.64
CA PRO A 310 41.36 -16.73 -12.15
C PRO A 310 41.46 -17.09 -13.64
N SER A 311 42.25 -18.11 -13.97
CA SER A 311 42.30 -18.64 -15.34
C SER A 311 42.58 -20.13 -15.36
N SER A 312 41.55 -20.95 -15.14
CA SER A 312 41.45 -22.34 -15.63
C SER A 312 40.15 -23.01 -15.14
N ILE A 313 39.00 -22.66 -15.74
CA ILE A 313 37.82 -23.53 -15.70
C ILE A 313 37.68 -24.13 -17.09
N ALA A 314 38.37 -25.25 -17.28
CA ALA A 314 38.22 -26.10 -18.44
C ALA A 314 36.92 -26.90 -18.32
N LEU A 315 36.06 -26.73 -19.33
CA LEU A 315 34.92 -27.58 -19.61
C LEU A 315 35.38 -29.04 -19.81
N GLN A 316 34.92 -29.95 -18.95
CA GLN A 316 34.81 -31.37 -19.30
C GLN A 316 33.33 -31.75 -19.38
N PRO A 317 32.90 -32.47 -20.44
CA PRO A 317 31.60 -33.10 -20.48
C PRO A 317 31.65 -34.41 -19.70
N GLN A 318 30.76 -34.60 -18.73
CA GLN A 318 30.48 -35.91 -18.18
C GLN A 318 29.17 -36.43 -18.73
N ASP A 319 29.30 -37.39 -19.63
CA ASP A 319 28.23 -38.28 -20.02
C ASP A 319 27.85 -39.21 -18.86
N GLY A 320 26.54 -39.41 -18.75
CA GLY A 320 25.79 -40.52 -18.17
C GLY A 320 26.44 -41.37 -17.09
N TYR A 321 25.84 -41.32 -15.89
CA TYR A 321 25.65 -42.53 -15.09
C TYR A 321 24.34 -42.44 -14.29
N HIS A 322 23.58 -43.53 -14.37
CA HIS A 322 22.44 -43.85 -13.53
C HIS A 322 22.77 -43.65 -12.04
N SER A 323 21.93 -42.96 -11.29
CA SER A 323 21.88 -43.09 -9.85
C SER A 323 20.44 -43.15 -9.36
N GLU A 324 20.20 -44.22 -8.63
CA GLU A 324 18.95 -44.59 -8.00
C GLU A 324 18.50 -43.51 -7.01
N ALA A 325 17.19 -43.48 -6.78
CA ALA A 325 16.55 -42.72 -5.71
C ALA A 325 17.10 -43.17 -4.34
N ALA A 326 18.21 -42.58 -3.93
CA ALA A 326 18.71 -42.66 -2.57
C ALA A 326 17.77 -41.84 -1.68
N LEU A 327 16.90 -42.55 -0.96
CA LEU A 327 16.15 -42.04 0.17
C LEU A 327 17.12 -41.31 1.10
N GLY A 328 17.06 -39.99 1.11
CA GLY A 328 17.91 -39.15 1.94
C GLY A 328 17.79 -39.55 3.41
N PRO A 329 18.88 -39.54 4.19
CA PRO A 329 18.82 -39.86 5.61
C PRO A 329 17.85 -38.90 6.29
N VAL A 330 16.78 -39.46 6.84
CA VAL A 330 15.81 -38.74 7.68
C VAL A 330 16.61 -38.16 8.84
N SER A 331 16.95 -36.88 8.75
CA SER A 331 17.72 -36.17 9.76
C SER A 331 16.91 -36.20 11.05
N GLY A 332 17.37 -37.01 12.01
CA GLY A 332 16.78 -37.07 13.34
C GLY A 332 16.78 -35.67 13.98
N PRO A 333 15.89 -35.42 14.95
CA PRO A 333 15.78 -34.14 15.60
C PRO A 333 17.15 -33.69 16.16
N PRO A 334 17.55 -32.42 15.94
CA PRO A 334 18.88 -31.92 16.31
C PRO A 334 19.14 -32.13 17.80
N ARG A 335 20.37 -32.55 18.13
CA ARG A 335 20.78 -32.83 19.51
C ARG A 335 20.60 -31.56 20.36
N LYS A 336 20.32 -31.70 21.66
CA LYS A 336 20.04 -30.54 22.56
C LYS A 336 21.08 -29.41 22.47
N ARG A 337 22.35 -29.74 22.21
CA ARG A 337 23.45 -28.78 22.04
C ARG A 337 23.31 -27.93 20.76
N GLU A 338 22.92 -28.55 19.65
CA GLU A 338 22.69 -27.87 18.36
C GLU A 338 21.48 -26.94 18.45
N ARG A 339 20.40 -27.36 19.14
CA ARG A 339 19.23 -26.49 19.39
C ARG A 339 19.60 -25.23 20.17
N LYS A 340 20.51 -25.30 21.14
CA LYS A 340 20.99 -24.13 21.90
C LYS A 340 21.83 -23.20 21.01
N GLY A 341 22.66 -23.75 20.13
CA GLY A 341 23.42 -22.98 19.13
C GLY A 341 22.52 -22.24 18.14
N LEU A 342 21.52 -22.93 17.58
CA LEU A 342 20.55 -22.34 16.64
C LEU A 342 19.77 -21.18 17.29
N LYS A 343 19.29 -21.35 18.53
CA LYS A 343 18.61 -20.26 19.26
C LYS A 343 19.52 -19.04 19.49
N LYS A 344 20.80 -19.26 19.79
CA LYS A 344 21.77 -18.15 19.97
C LYS A 344 22.00 -17.41 18.64
N MET A 345 22.14 -18.14 17.55
CA MET A 345 22.32 -17.58 16.21
C MET A 345 21.07 -16.79 15.76
N GLU A 346 19.88 -17.34 15.99
CA GLU A 346 18.61 -16.68 15.66
C GLU A 346 18.41 -15.40 16.48
N ALA A 347 18.73 -15.43 17.79
CA ALA A 347 18.71 -14.25 18.64
C ALA A 347 19.73 -13.19 18.20
N ALA A 348 20.93 -13.60 17.76
CA ALA A 348 21.93 -12.68 17.22
C ALA A 348 21.44 -12.02 15.91
N LYS A 349 20.86 -12.81 15.00
CA LYS A 349 20.25 -12.31 13.76
C LYS A 349 19.11 -11.33 14.03
N ALA A 350 18.25 -11.62 15.01
CA ALA A 350 17.18 -10.73 15.41
C ALA A 350 17.70 -9.39 15.97
N ARG A 351 18.77 -9.42 16.79
CA ARG A 351 19.41 -8.19 17.28
C ARG A 351 20.07 -7.39 16.17
N ALA A 352 20.72 -8.05 15.21
CA ALA A 352 21.31 -7.38 14.06
C ALA A 352 20.24 -6.66 13.22
N LEU A 353 19.13 -7.34 12.92
CA LEU A 353 17.99 -6.74 12.20
C LEU A 353 17.32 -5.59 12.98
N ALA A 354 17.30 -5.66 14.31
CA ALA A 354 16.79 -4.57 15.14
C ALA A 354 17.69 -3.33 15.08
N ARG A 355 19.02 -3.52 15.05
CA ARG A 355 19.99 -2.42 14.89
C ARG A 355 19.88 -1.76 13.52
N THR A 356 19.82 -2.54 12.43
CA THR A 356 19.67 -1.96 11.08
C THR A 356 18.37 -1.19 10.94
N LYS A 357 17.26 -1.69 11.51
CA LYS A 357 15.98 -0.95 11.53
C LYS A 357 16.06 0.35 12.35
N ALA A 358 16.79 0.35 13.46
CA ALA A 358 16.99 1.55 14.25
C ALA A 358 17.81 2.60 13.48
N GLU A 359 18.88 2.18 12.79
CA GLU A 359 19.69 3.06 11.93
C GLU A 359 18.90 3.61 10.73
N GLU A 360 18.03 2.81 10.12
CA GLU A 360 17.13 3.28 9.05
C GLU A 360 16.11 4.31 9.56
N LEU A 361 15.61 4.16 10.78
CA LEU A 361 14.68 5.12 11.39
C LEU A 361 15.38 6.43 11.74
N THR A 362 16.57 6.38 12.35
CA THR A 362 17.33 7.60 12.66
C THR A 362 17.75 8.34 11.41
N LYS A 363 18.12 7.63 10.33
CA LYS A 363 18.40 8.25 9.04
C LYS A 363 17.18 8.96 8.45
N LYS A 364 15.99 8.34 8.52
CA LYS A 364 14.74 8.97 8.09
C LYS A 364 14.40 10.22 8.90
N GLU A 365 14.61 10.18 10.23
CA GLU A 365 14.39 11.34 11.09
C GLU A 365 15.32 12.51 10.72
N LEU A 366 16.59 12.22 10.42
CA LEU A 366 17.56 13.23 9.96
C LEU A 366 17.18 13.81 8.58
N ASP A 367 16.77 12.96 7.63
CA ASP A 367 16.32 13.39 6.29
C ASP A 367 15.06 14.28 6.40
N ASP A 368 14.12 13.93 7.29
CA ASP A 368 12.92 14.72 7.57
C ASP A 368 13.25 16.07 8.22
N GLU A 369 14.21 16.11 9.16
CA GLU A 369 14.69 17.36 9.76
C GLU A 369 15.36 18.28 8.73
N GLU A 370 16.18 17.73 7.84
CA GLU A 370 16.81 18.48 6.75
C GLU A 370 15.73 19.04 5.79
N LEU A 371 14.73 18.25 5.44
CA LEU A 371 13.60 18.70 4.63
C LEU A 371 12.84 19.86 5.30
N ILE A 372 12.57 19.76 6.61
CA ILE A 372 11.92 20.84 7.37
C ILE A 372 12.78 22.11 7.39
N GLN A 373 14.10 21.99 7.56
CA GLN A 373 15.01 23.12 7.53
C GLN A 373 15.05 23.78 6.14
N SER A 374 15.07 22.98 5.07
CA SER A 374 15.03 23.47 3.69
C SER A 374 13.74 24.26 3.39
N LEU A 375 12.59 23.77 3.85
CA LEU A 375 11.30 24.44 3.71
C LEU A 375 11.24 25.75 4.51
N LYS A 376 11.82 25.79 5.72
CA LYS A 376 11.96 27.02 6.51
C LYS A 376 12.83 28.06 5.80
N ALA A 377 13.96 27.62 5.22
CA ALA A 377 14.85 28.49 4.45
C ALA A 377 14.15 29.07 3.22
N GLN A 378 13.42 28.24 2.46
CA GLN A 378 12.64 28.69 1.29
C GLN A 378 11.54 29.70 1.68
N LYS A 379 10.81 29.48 2.79
CA LYS A 379 9.83 30.46 3.28
C LYS A 379 10.48 31.79 3.69
N GLY A 380 11.67 31.74 4.29
CA GLY A 380 12.46 32.92 4.63
C GLY A 380 12.86 33.75 3.40
N THR A 381 13.35 33.10 2.35
CA THR A 381 13.75 33.79 1.10
C THR A 381 12.54 34.36 0.36
N GLN A 382 11.41 33.66 0.31
CA GLN A 382 10.16 34.18 -0.26
C GLN A 382 9.64 35.42 0.48
N LYS A 383 9.68 35.42 1.82
CA LYS A 383 9.26 36.56 2.64
C LYS A 383 10.16 37.79 2.41
N SER A 384 11.48 37.57 2.32
CA SER A 384 12.46 38.62 1.98
C SER A 384 12.25 39.19 0.57
N ALA A 385 12.01 38.33 -0.43
CA ALA A 385 11.72 38.74 -1.80
C ALA A 385 10.42 39.56 -1.89
N ARG A 386 9.37 39.16 -1.16
CA ARG A 386 8.10 39.91 -1.07
C ARG A 386 8.30 41.29 -0.45
N ASN A 387 9.05 41.40 0.65
CA ASN A 387 9.35 42.68 1.29
C ASN A 387 10.15 43.61 0.36
N LYS A 388 11.14 43.09 -0.39
CA LYS A 388 11.90 43.88 -1.39
C LYS A 388 11.02 44.39 -2.54
N ARG A 389 10.00 43.64 -2.96
CA ARG A 389 9.05 44.10 -3.98
C ARG A 389 8.16 45.23 -3.46
N LEU A 390 7.70 45.14 -2.21
CA LEU A 390 6.88 46.19 -1.58
C LEU A 390 7.65 47.49 -1.39
N THR A 391 8.91 47.45 -0.95
CA THR A 391 9.74 48.66 -0.79
C THR A 391 10.08 49.32 -2.12
N ARG A 392 10.27 48.53 -3.19
CA ARG A 392 10.50 49.06 -4.54
C ARG A 392 9.25 49.73 -5.12
N ALA A 393 8.07 49.14 -4.91
CA ALA A 393 6.80 49.71 -5.39
C ALA A 393 6.43 51.03 -4.68
N GLY A 394 6.72 51.15 -3.38
CA GLY A 394 6.49 52.39 -2.64
C GLY A 394 7.38 53.56 -3.09
N ARG A 395 8.61 53.30 -3.54
CA ARG A 395 9.52 54.34 -4.06
C ARG A 395 9.11 54.92 -5.41
N THR A 396 8.44 54.13 -6.26
CA THR A 396 7.94 54.60 -7.57
C THR A 396 6.64 55.40 -7.47
N ALA A 397 5.96 55.43 -6.32
CA ALA A 397 4.72 56.19 -6.14
C ALA A 397 4.92 57.64 -5.67
N TYR A 398 6.17 58.05 -5.39
CA TYR A 398 6.55 59.38 -4.89
C TYR A 398 7.40 60.21 -5.86
N ILE A 399 7.49 59.78 -7.12
CA ILE A 399 8.05 60.53 -8.25
C ILE A 399 6.91 60.73 -9.24
#